data_AF-A0A936UFY4-F1
#
_entry.id   AF-A0A936UFY4-F1
#
_cell.length_a   1.000
_cell.length_b   1.000
_cell.length_c   1.000
_cell.angle_alpha   90.00
_cell.angle_beta   90.00
_cell.angle_gamma   90.00
#
_symmetry.space_group_name_H-M   'P 1'
#
loop_
_entity.id
_entity.type
_entity.pdbx_description
1 polymer ?
#
loop_
_entity_poly.entity_id
_entity_poly.type
_entity_poly.pdbx_seq_one_letter_code
_entity_poly.pdbx_strand_id
1 'polypeptide(L)'
;MNFKAAKCPSCGGDLQIPDDRDFVNCMYCTTLIKVRDAILLKPDVNTENLLEIAFEAVKQRNFEEAIEYANKVLETDIKNRLAWWVKAVACINSSSGDIYKIREGLAYSLKAYNLSDGKDKAEIKEKMISELIEHDLWMSHIDYLFEVFVAYGADDERIPVKIIEMTNAVISDNICKRRGNNYDLSEIDEFSEKQVKALQYLEKINPVKYIELKSKNYNEKNDSYSVRKSELDNYKTTVFTKLFGKSIIVTIIGILFLSITASFNKGEFNSTMFISFLIIFSVVYLIVLNLLSHSSTAKFEKDKFGNNIIFK
;
A
#
# COMPACT_ATOMS: atom_id res chain seq x y z
N MET A 1 -66.52 -16.00 -20.99
CA MET A 1 -65.20 -16.58 -21.28
C MET A 1 -64.18 -15.80 -20.49
N ASN A 2 -63.34 -16.48 -19.72
CA ASN A 2 -62.25 -15.84 -18.98
C ASN A 2 -61.03 -15.74 -19.90
N PHE A 3 -60.37 -14.58 -19.87
CA PHE A 3 -59.15 -14.32 -20.60
C PHE A 3 -58.03 -14.04 -19.61
N LYS A 4 -56.83 -14.54 -19.88
CA LYS A 4 -55.62 -14.20 -19.15
C LYS A 4 -54.72 -13.33 -20.01
N ALA A 5 -54.12 -12.32 -19.38
CA ALA A 5 -53.07 -11.54 -20.00
C ALA A 5 -51.80 -12.40 -20.11
N ALA A 6 -51.14 -12.35 -21.26
CA ALA A 6 -49.85 -12.98 -21.54
C ALA A 6 -49.06 -12.10 -22.52
N LYS A 7 -47.79 -12.41 -22.77
CA LYS A 7 -47.01 -11.83 -23.86
C LYS A 7 -46.69 -12.90 -24.92
N CYS A 8 -46.37 -12.49 -26.14
CA CYS A 8 -45.88 -13.43 -27.15
C CYS A 8 -44.42 -13.79 -26.87
N PRO A 9 -44.03 -15.08 -26.78
CA PRO A 9 -42.62 -15.46 -26.62
C PRO A 9 -41.76 -15.13 -27.85
N SER A 10 -42.34 -15.01 -29.05
CA SER A 10 -41.59 -14.70 -30.28
C SER A 10 -41.37 -13.20 -30.50
N CYS A 11 -42.31 -12.34 -30.10
CA CYS A 11 -42.24 -10.90 -30.42
C CYS A 11 -42.50 -9.96 -29.24
N GLY A 12 -42.83 -10.48 -28.05
CA GLY A 12 -43.07 -9.67 -26.83
C GLY A 12 -44.40 -8.90 -26.79
N GLY A 13 -45.25 -9.01 -27.82
CA GLY A 13 -46.54 -8.30 -27.89
C GLY A 13 -47.57 -8.81 -26.86
N ASP A 14 -48.43 -7.93 -26.36
CA ASP A 14 -49.42 -8.24 -25.33
C ASP A 14 -50.61 -9.04 -25.90
N LEU A 15 -50.93 -10.18 -25.29
CA LEU A 15 -51.95 -11.13 -25.73
C LEU A 15 -53.02 -11.32 -24.66
N GLN A 16 -54.26 -11.47 -25.11
CA GLN A 16 -55.36 -11.99 -24.29
C GLN A 16 -55.65 -13.42 -24.74
N ILE A 17 -55.34 -14.38 -23.87
CA ILE A 17 -55.46 -15.80 -24.18
C ILE A 17 -56.71 -16.36 -23.51
N PRO A 18 -57.63 -17.01 -24.25
CA PRO A 18 -58.74 -17.75 -23.66
C PRO A 18 -58.24 -18.92 -22.81
N ASP A 19 -58.83 -19.14 -21.64
CA ASP A 19 -58.46 -20.27 -20.75
C ASP A 19 -58.78 -21.66 -21.34
N ASP A 20 -59.58 -21.74 -22.40
CA ASP A 20 -60.10 -22.97 -23.00
C ASP A 20 -59.32 -23.47 -24.22
N ARG A 21 -58.20 -22.82 -24.60
CA ARG A 21 -57.40 -23.19 -25.77
C ARG A 21 -55.97 -23.55 -25.40
N ASP A 22 -55.45 -24.62 -26.02
CA ASP A 22 -54.05 -25.01 -25.90
C ASP A 22 -53.12 -24.21 -26.84
N PHE A 23 -53.68 -23.65 -27.92
CA PHE A 23 -52.93 -22.89 -28.92
C PHE A 23 -53.67 -21.63 -29.35
N VAL A 24 -52.92 -20.54 -29.53
CA VAL A 24 -53.41 -19.26 -30.04
C VAL A 24 -52.39 -18.66 -31.01
N ASN A 25 -52.85 -18.02 -32.07
CA ASN A 25 -51.96 -17.27 -32.96
C ASN A 25 -51.70 -15.88 -32.39
N CYS A 26 -50.43 -15.46 -32.36
CA CYS A 26 -50.10 -14.08 -32.02
C CYS A 26 -50.72 -13.12 -33.04
N MET A 27 -51.44 -12.10 -32.57
CA MET A 27 -52.00 -11.08 -33.47
C MET A 27 -50.95 -10.16 -34.11
N TYR A 28 -49.73 -10.10 -33.54
CA TYR A 28 -48.66 -9.23 -34.06
C TYR A 28 -47.70 -9.95 -35.01
N CYS A 29 -47.21 -11.13 -34.64
CA CYS A 29 -46.21 -11.86 -35.44
C CYS A 29 -46.75 -13.12 -36.12
N THR A 30 -48.03 -13.45 -35.94
CA THR A 30 -48.72 -14.63 -36.51
C THR A 30 -48.18 -16.00 -36.08
N THR A 31 -47.14 -16.05 -35.24
CA THR A 31 -46.61 -17.30 -34.68
C THR A 31 -47.67 -18.03 -33.84
N LEU A 32 -47.79 -19.34 -34.05
CA LEU A 32 -48.62 -20.22 -33.22
C LEU A 32 -47.96 -20.39 -31.85
N ILE A 33 -48.65 -19.95 -30.80
CA ILE A 33 -48.18 -19.99 -29.42
C ILE A 33 -48.93 -21.11 -28.69
N LYS A 34 -48.17 -21.96 -28.00
CA LYS A 34 -48.75 -22.88 -27.03
C LYS A 34 -49.06 -22.11 -25.74
N VAL A 35 -50.32 -22.10 -25.33
CA VAL A 35 -50.83 -21.25 -24.24
C VAL A 35 -50.09 -21.49 -22.92
N ARG A 36 -49.69 -22.74 -22.65
CA ARG A 36 -48.87 -23.08 -21.47
C ARG A 36 -47.51 -22.38 -21.47
N ASP A 37 -46.89 -22.18 -22.62
CA ASP A 37 -45.57 -21.55 -22.75
C ASP A 37 -45.66 -20.02 -22.62
N ALA A 38 -46.82 -19.44 -22.98
CA ALA A 38 -47.07 -18.00 -22.82
C ALA A 38 -47.61 -17.61 -21.44
N ILE A 39 -48.27 -18.52 -20.72
CA ILE A 39 -48.66 -18.29 -19.32
C ILE A 39 -47.44 -18.45 -18.38
N LEU A 40 -46.41 -19.21 -18.80
CA LEU A 40 -45.11 -19.32 -18.11
C LEU A 40 -44.20 -18.10 -18.28
N LEU A 41 -44.70 -17.00 -18.83
CA LEU A 41 -43.92 -15.78 -19.01
C LEU A 41 -43.53 -15.19 -17.66
N LYS A 42 -42.27 -15.46 -17.31
CA LYS A 42 -41.45 -14.98 -16.20
C LYS A 42 -42.27 -14.68 -14.95
N PRO A 43 -42.24 -15.53 -13.89
CA PRO A 43 -42.72 -15.08 -12.58
C PRO A 43 -42.12 -13.70 -12.34
N ASP A 44 -42.99 -12.73 -12.01
CA ASP A 44 -42.57 -11.36 -11.81
C ASP A 44 -41.45 -11.39 -10.77
N VAL A 45 -40.22 -11.22 -11.25
CA VAL A 45 -39.04 -11.41 -10.42
C VAL A 45 -39.00 -10.19 -9.54
N ASN A 46 -39.49 -10.35 -8.31
CA ASN A 46 -39.50 -9.28 -7.33
C ASN A 46 -38.03 -8.96 -6.98
N THR A 47 -37.50 -7.92 -7.63
CA THR A 47 -36.12 -7.47 -7.50
C THR A 47 -35.81 -7.00 -6.08
N GLU A 48 -36.80 -6.45 -5.36
CA GLU A 48 -36.66 -6.03 -3.96
C GLU A 48 -36.44 -7.25 -3.06
N ASN A 49 -37.23 -8.32 -3.23
CA ASN A 49 -37.06 -9.56 -2.48
C ASN A 49 -35.69 -10.21 -2.77
N LEU A 50 -35.25 -10.24 -4.03
CA LEU A 50 -33.92 -10.75 -4.36
C LEU A 50 -32.80 -9.91 -3.75
N LEU A 51 -32.94 -8.57 -3.73
CA LEU A 51 -31.98 -7.69 -3.07
C LEU A 51 -31.92 -7.93 -1.57
N GLU A 52 -33.07 -8.10 -0.92
CA GLU A 52 -33.15 -8.40 0.51
C GLU A 52 -32.40 -9.69 0.86
N ILE A 53 -32.63 -10.75 0.07
CA ILE A 53 -31.90 -12.03 0.21
C ILE A 53 -30.39 -11.81 -0.01
N ALA A 54 -30.00 -11.03 -1.02
CA ALA A 54 -28.60 -10.76 -1.32
C ALA A 54 -27.90 -10.00 -0.16
N PHE A 55 -28.57 -9.01 0.44
CA PHE A 55 -28.06 -8.31 1.61
C PHE A 55 -27.96 -9.22 2.84
N GLU A 56 -28.95 -10.08 3.06
CA GLU A 56 -28.94 -11.02 4.17
C GLU A 56 -27.80 -12.06 4.01
N ALA A 57 -27.55 -12.52 2.79
CA ALA A 57 -26.41 -13.38 2.47
C ALA A 57 -25.06 -12.69 2.77
N VAL A 58 -24.91 -11.39 2.45
CA VAL A 58 -23.71 -10.61 2.84
C VAL A 58 -23.54 -10.59 4.37
N LYS A 59 -24.60 -10.32 5.13
CA LYS A 59 -24.54 -10.29 6.60
C LYS A 59 -24.14 -11.66 7.18
N GLN A 60 -24.60 -12.73 6.56
CA GLN A 60 -24.28 -14.11 6.92
C GLN A 60 -22.91 -14.58 6.40
N ARG A 61 -22.18 -13.70 5.70
CA ARG A 61 -20.89 -13.99 5.05
C ARG A 61 -20.96 -15.10 3.98
N ASN A 62 -22.15 -15.33 3.40
CA ASN A 62 -22.33 -16.18 2.23
C ASN A 62 -22.19 -15.35 0.96
N PHE A 63 -20.95 -15.00 0.62
CA PHE A 63 -20.66 -14.03 -0.44
C PHE A 63 -20.97 -14.56 -1.84
N GLU A 64 -20.81 -15.87 -2.06
CA GLU A 64 -21.17 -16.53 -3.33
C GLU A 64 -22.68 -16.38 -3.60
N GLU A 65 -23.51 -16.68 -2.59
CA GLU A 65 -24.97 -16.54 -2.67
C GLU A 65 -25.39 -15.08 -2.87
N ALA A 66 -24.75 -14.15 -2.15
CA ALA A 66 -25.00 -12.71 -2.33
C ALA A 66 -24.72 -12.25 -3.77
N ILE A 67 -23.61 -12.70 -4.37
CA ILE A 67 -23.27 -12.39 -5.77
C ILE A 67 -24.29 -13.01 -6.73
N GLU A 68 -24.73 -14.24 -6.48
CA GLU A 68 -25.73 -14.91 -7.33
C GLU A 68 -27.05 -14.13 -7.36
N TYR A 69 -27.57 -13.75 -6.18
CA TYR A 69 -28.81 -12.97 -6.12
C TYR A 69 -28.66 -11.56 -6.69
N ALA A 70 -27.53 -10.90 -6.44
CA ALA A 70 -27.24 -9.61 -7.06
C ALA A 70 -27.21 -9.72 -8.59
N ASN A 71 -26.64 -10.78 -9.15
CA ASN A 71 -26.65 -11.01 -10.60
C ASN A 71 -28.07 -11.21 -11.14
N LYS A 72 -28.94 -11.96 -10.46
CA LYS A 72 -30.36 -12.13 -10.86
C LYS A 72 -31.10 -10.79 -10.90
N VAL A 73 -30.81 -9.88 -9.97
CA VAL A 73 -31.35 -8.51 -10.00
C VAL A 73 -30.81 -7.75 -11.21
N LEU A 74 -29.51 -7.82 -11.48
CA LEU A 74 -28.84 -7.13 -12.60
C LEU A 74 -29.26 -7.66 -13.98
N GLU A 75 -29.65 -8.93 -14.08
CA GLU A 75 -30.24 -9.52 -15.30
C GLU A 75 -31.60 -8.91 -15.65
N THR A 76 -32.32 -8.42 -14.64
CA THR A 76 -33.63 -7.78 -14.80
C THR A 76 -33.49 -6.26 -14.92
N ASP A 77 -32.67 -5.65 -14.07
CA ASP A 77 -32.36 -4.23 -14.07
C ASP A 77 -30.85 -3.99 -13.91
N ILE A 78 -30.16 -3.82 -15.05
CA ILE A 78 -28.72 -3.58 -15.09
C ILE A 78 -28.30 -2.24 -14.47
N LYS A 79 -29.25 -1.31 -14.27
CA LYS A 79 -29.01 0.01 -13.66
C LYS A 79 -29.26 0.00 -12.15
N ASN A 80 -29.60 -1.16 -11.56
CA ASN A 80 -29.84 -1.27 -10.14
C ASN A 80 -28.55 -1.04 -9.33
N ARG A 81 -28.41 0.18 -8.79
CA ARG A 81 -27.24 0.60 -7.99
C ARG A 81 -27.01 -0.28 -6.74
N LEU A 82 -28.07 -0.73 -6.08
CA LEU A 82 -27.96 -1.53 -4.86
C LEU A 82 -27.44 -2.93 -5.16
N ALA A 83 -27.85 -3.53 -6.28
CA ALA A 83 -27.31 -4.83 -6.71
C ALA A 83 -25.81 -4.74 -7.03
N TRP A 84 -25.38 -3.69 -7.72
CA TRP A 84 -23.94 -3.43 -7.94
C TRP A 84 -23.18 -3.24 -6.62
N TRP A 85 -23.77 -2.53 -5.66
CA TRP A 85 -23.20 -2.36 -4.33
C TRP A 85 -23.07 -3.68 -3.58
N VAL A 86 -24.11 -4.52 -3.53
CA VAL A 86 -24.04 -5.85 -2.90
C VAL A 86 -22.94 -6.70 -3.54
N LYS A 87 -22.88 -6.71 -4.87
CA LYS A 87 -21.86 -7.45 -5.61
C LYS A 87 -20.45 -6.94 -5.28
N ALA A 88 -20.28 -5.62 -5.13
CA ALA A 88 -19.02 -5.01 -4.69
C ALA A 88 -18.59 -5.51 -3.32
N VAL A 89 -19.46 -5.38 -2.31
CA VAL A 89 -19.17 -5.77 -0.92
C VAL A 89 -18.87 -7.26 -0.82
N ALA A 90 -19.67 -8.10 -1.46
CA ALA A 90 -19.46 -9.54 -1.46
C ALA A 90 -18.14 -9.94 -2.15
N CYS A 91 -17.80 -9.30 -3.26
CA CYS A 91 -16.56 -9.55 -3.98
C CYS A 91 -15.31 -9.15 -3.16
N ILE A 92 -15.32 -7.96 -2.55
CA ILE A 92 -14.23 -7.47 -1.67
C ILE A 92 -14.07 -8.41 -0.47
N ASN A 93 -15.16 -8.74 0.23
CA ASN A 93 -15.09 -9.54 1.45
C ASN A 93 -14.74 -11.02 1.19
N SER A 94 -15.07 -11.56 0.02
CA SER A 94 -14.67 -12.91 -0.39
C SER A 94 -13.28 -12.97 -1.06
N SER A 95 -12.54 -11.86 -1.11
CA SER A 95 -11.22 -11.81 -1.76
C SER A 95 -10.14 -12.56 -0.99
N SER A 96 -10.28 -12.70 0.34
CA SER A 96 -9.20 -13.18 1.21
C SER A 96 -7.87 -12.42 1.00
N GLY A 97 -7.94 -11.15 0.61
CA GLY A 97 -6.75 -10.33 0.31
C GLY A 97 -6.24 -10.44 -1.14
N ASP A 98 -6.92 -11.17 -2.02
CA ASP A 98 -6.60 -11.20 -3.45
C ASP A 98 -6.84 -9.82 -4.08
N ILE A 99 -5.75 -9.19 -4.51
CA ILE A 99 -5.75 -7.85 -5.10
C ILE A 99 -6.63 -7.73 -6.34
N TYR A 100 -6.69 -8.75 -7.20
CA TYR A 100 -7.49 -8.71 -8.42
C TYR A 100 -8.97 -8.76 -8.10
N LYS A 101 -9.36 -9.57 -7.12
CA LYS A 101 -10.74 -9.68 -6.68
C LYS A 101 -11.21 -8.44 -5.91
N ILE A 102 -10.35 -7.85 -5.08
CA ILE A 102 -10.61 -6.54 -4.46
C ILE A 102 -10.84 -5.48 -5.54
N ARG A 103 -9.95 -5.41 -6.53
CA ARG A 103 -10.06 -4.45 -7.65
C ARG A 103 -11.35 -4.63 -8.44
N GLU A 104 -11.75 -5.88 -8.70
CA GLU A 104 -13.03 -6.19 -9.34
C GLU A 104 -14.22 -5.69 -8.50
N GLY A 105 -14.23 -6.01 -7.21
CA GLY A 105 -15.29 -5.58 -6.29
C GLY A 105 -15.45 -4.07 -6.26
N LEU A 106 -14.36 -3.33 -6.36
CA LEU A 106 -14.46 -1.88 -6.37
C LEU A 106 -14.80 -1.27 -7.71
N ALA A 107 -14.49 -1.93 -8.82
CA ALA A 107 -15.08 -1.56 -10.10
C ALA A 107 -16.62 -1.64 -10.04
N TYR A 108 -17.17 -2.64 -9.32
CA TYR A 108 -18.60 -2.72 -9.04
C TYR A 108 -19.08 -1.59 -8.12
N SER A 109 -18.32 -1.25 -7.07
CA SER A 109 -18.63 -0.10 -6.20
C SER A 109 -18.68 1.20 -6.99
N LEU A 110 -17.74 1.42 -7.90
CA LEU A 110 -17.67 2.63 -8.72
C LEU A 110 -18.83 2.68 -9.70
N LYS A 111 -19.23 1.52 -10.23
CA LYS A 111 -20.43 1.40 -11.05
C LYS A 111 -21.68 1.77 -10.25
N ALA A 112 -21.82 1.26 -9.03
CA ALA A 112 -22.94 1.60 -8.14
C ALA A 112 -22.98 3.12 -7.86
N TYR A 113 -21.84 3.71 -7.49
CA TYR A 113 -21.69 5.14 -7.22
C TYR A 113 -22.06 6.02 -8.43
N ASN A 114 -21.65 5.63 -9.63
CA ASN A 114 -21.95 6.36 -10.86
C ASN A 114 -23.42 6.27 -11.28
N LEU A 115 -24.13 5.23 -10.84
CA LEU A 115 -25.57 5.05 -11.07
C LEU A 115 -26.45 5.73 -10.00
N SER A 116 -25.85 6.19 -8.89
CA SER A 116 -26.54 6.91 -7.82
C SER A 116 -26.63 8.41 -8.07
N ASP A 117 -27.68 9.02 -7.53
CA ASP A 117 -27.91 10.46 -7.52
C ASP A 117 -27.86 11.04 -6.09
N GLY A 118 -27.56 12.35 -6.01
CA GLY A 118 -27.62 13.16 -4.79
C GLY A 118 -27.25 12.44 -3.48
N LYS A 119 -28.27 12.15 -2.68
CA LYS A 119 -28.15 11.54 -1.35
C LYS A 119 -27.58 10.13 -1.40
N ASP A 120 -28.03 9.30 -2.34
CA ASP A 120 -27.61 7.91 -2.47
C ASP A 120 -26.14 7.79 -2.86
N LYS A 121 -25.66 8.77 -3.65
CA LYS A 121 -24.26 8.86 -4.03
C LYS A 121 -23.36 9.12 -2.81
N ALA A 122 -23.79 9.99 -1.90
CA ALA A 122 -23.11 10.22 -0.63
C ALA A 122 -23.17 8.99 0.29
N GLU A 123 -24.30 8.29 0.33
CA GLU A 123 -24.45 7.07 1.14
C GLU A 123 -23.53 5.93 0.65
N ILE A 124 -23.48 5.66 -0.66
CA ILE A 124 -22.58 4.63 -1.22
C ILE A 124 -21.12 5.00 -0.97
N LYS A 125 -20.77 6.29 -1.14
CA LYS A 125 -19.42 6.77 -0.83
C LYS A 125 -19.07 6.51 0.63
N GLU A 126 -19.93 6.90 1.57
CA GLU A 126 -19.70 6.72 3.01
C GLU A 126 -19.51 5.24 3.39
N LYS A 127 -20.41 4.38 2.89
CA LYS A 127 -20.35 2.93 3.13
C LYS A 127 -19.05 2.34 2.58
N MET A 128 -18.68 2.71 1.35
CA MET A 128 -17.45 2.20 0.75
C MET A 128 -16.20 2.68 1.49
N ILE A 129 -16.15 3.95 1.88
CA ILE A 129 -15.00 4.48 2.63
C ILE A 129 -14.87 3.77 3.97
N SER A 130 -15.99 3.57 4.68
CA SER A 130 -16.01 2.82 5.94
C SER A 130 -15.50 1.38 5.76
N GLU A 131 -16.03 0.64 4.78
CA GLU A 131 -15.61 -0.73 4.49
C GLU A 131 -14.11 -0.83 4.13
N LEU A 132 -13.58 0.12 3.35
CA LEU A 132 -12.16 0.14 2.98
C LEU A 132 -11.24 0.46 4.16
N ILE A 133 -11.69 1.30 5.10
CA ILE A 133 -10.90 1.67 6.27
C ILE A 133 -10.87 0.52 7.29
N GLU A 134 -12.02 -0.16 7.46
CA GLU A 134 -12.19 -1.28 8.37
C GLU A 134 -11.47 -2.55 7.88
N HIS A 135 -11.27 -2.70 6.57
CA HIS A 135 -10.49 -3.82 6.02
C HIS A 135 -9.00 -3.71 6.35
N ASP A 136 -8.40 -4.85 6.69
CA ASP A 136 -6.96 -5.01 6.86
C ASP A 136 -6.28 -5.04 5.47
N LEU A 137 -6.11 -3.85 4.91
CA LEU A 137 -5.45 -3.67 3.62
C LEU A 137 -3.94 -3.85 3.75
N TRP A 138 -3.39 -4.73 2.91
CA TRP A 138 -1.95 -4.90 2.74
C TRP A 138 -1.33 -3.82 1.83
N MET A 139 0.00 -3.71 1.85
CA MET A 139 0.79 -2.70 1.12
C MET A 139 0.50 -2.67 -0.40
N SER A 140 0.24 -3.85 -0.99
CA SER A 140 -0.11 -3.99 -2.40
C SER A 140 -1.41 -3.25 -2.78
N HIS A 141 -2.23 -2.85 -1.81
CA HIS A 141 -3.47 -2.13 -2.04
C HIS A 141 -3.32 -0.59 -2.02
N ILE A 142 -2.12 -0.04 -1.81
CA ILE A 142 -1.94 1.42 -1.74
C ILE A 142 -2.29 2.09 -3.07
N ASP A 143 -1.83 1.56 -4.20
CA ASP A 143 -2.19 2.08 -5.54
C ASP A 143 -3.69 2.06 -5.75
N TYR A 144 -4.29 1.00 -5.26
CA TYR A 144 -5.70 0.79 -5.36
C TYR A 144 -6.50 1.83 -4.54
N LEU A 145 -6.06 2.15 -3.31
CA LEU A 145 -6.66 3.23 -2.51
C LEU A 145 -6.55 4.60 -3.19
N PHE A 146 -5.47 4.86 -3.94
CA PHE A 146 -5.35 6.07 -4.75
C PHE A 146 -6.38 6.13 -5.87
N GLU A 147 -6.61 5.02 -6.58
CA GLU A 147 -7.64 4.95 -7.63
C GLU A 147 -9.03 5.28 -7.06
N VAL A 148 -9.37 4.72 -5.90
CA VAL A 148 -10.62 5.06 -5.18
C VAL A 148 -10.64 6.53 -4.81
N PHE A 149 -9.58 7.03 -4.18
CA PHE A 149 -9.53 8.42 -3.76
C PHE A 149 -9.75 9.40 -4.91
N VAL A 150 -9.14 9.13 -6.07
CA VAL A 150 -9.32 9.94 -7.28
C VAL A 150 -10.75 9.81 -7.83
N ALA A 151 -11.36 8.63 -7.76
CA ALA A 151 -12.67 8.38 -8.33
C ALA A 151 -13.84 8.95 -7.51
N TYR A 152 -13.77 8.92 -6.17
CA TYR A 152 -14.89 9.28 -5.28
C TYR A 152 -14.88 10.74 -4.81
N GLY A 153 -13.88 11.49 -5.24
CA GLY A 153 -13.67 12.87 -4.84
C GLY A 153 -12.65 12.98 -3.70
N ALA A 154 -11.73 13.90 -3.89
CA ALA A 154 -10.65 14.23 -2.97
C ALA A 154 -11.13 15.13 -1.82
N ASP A 155 -12.30 14.87 -1.26
CA ASP A 155 -12.94 15.64 -0.18
C ASP A 155 -13.02 14.86 1.14
N ASP A 156 -12.70 13.56 1.12
CA ASP A 156 -12.65 12.73 2.33
C ASP A 156 -11.20 12.54 2.79
N GLU A 157 -10.91 12.96 4.03
CA GLU A 157 -9.56 12.85 4.59
C GLU A 157 -9.18 11.43 5.04
N ARG A 158 -10.15 10.54 5.25
CA ARG A 158 -9.87 9.23 5.86
C ARG A 158 -9.03 8.34 4.94
N ILE A 159 -9.26 8.40 3.63
CA ILE A 159 -8.47 7.66 2.65
C ILE A 159 -7.00 8.12 2.63
N PRO A 160 -6.67 9.42 2.44
CA PRO A 160 -5.28 9.86 2.44
C PRO A 160 -4.61 9.62 3.80
N VAL A 161 -5.33 9.74 4.91
CA VAL A 161 -4.82 9.36 6.24
C VAL A 161 -4.44 7.87 6.27
N LYS A 162 -5.34 6.97 5.84
CA LYS A 162 -5.06 5.52 5.79
C LYS A 162 -3.86 5.20 4.88
N ILE A 163 -3.75 5.86 3.72
CA ILE A 163 -2.60 5.72 2.82
C ILE A 163 -1.30 6.15 3.51
N ILE A 164 -1.30 7.29 4.23
CA ILE A 164 -0.13 7.78 4.96
C ILE A 164 0.26 6.80 6.07
N GLU A 165 -0.71 6.28 6.82
CA GLU A 165 -0.48 5.29 7.87
C GLU A 165 0.10 3.98 7.32
N MET A 166 -0.47 3.47 6.21
CA MET A 166 0.03 2.27 5.54
C MET A 166 1.47 2.47 5.03
N THR A 167 1.74 3.60 4.36
CA THR A 167 3.10 3.92 3.86
C THR A 167 4.11 4.07 5.00
N ASN A 168 3.74 4.68 6.12
CA ASN A 168 4.59 4.75 7.32
C ASN A 168 4.90 3.38 7.91
N ALA A 169 3.89 2.50 7.99
CA ALA A 169 4.08 1.13 8.47
C ALA A 169 5.09 0.37 7.57
N VAL A 170 4.98 0.52 6.24
CA VAL A 170 5.93 -0.06 5.28
C VAL A 170 7.35 0.44 5.53
N ILE A 171 7.52 1.76 5.64
CA ILE A 171 8.82 2.39 5.85
C ILE A 171 9.44 1.90 7.17
N SER A 172 8.65 1.83 8.24
CA SER A 172 9.08 1.37 9.56
C SER A 172 9.48 -0.12 9.55
N ASP A 173 8.67 -0.99 8.94
CA ASP A 173 8.95 -2.43 8.86
C ASP A 173 10.20 -2.71 8.00
N ASN A 174 10.37 -2.00 6.89
CA ASN A 174 11.58 -2.09 6.06
C ASN A 174 12.83 -1.57 6.80
N ILE A 175 12.71 -0.53 7.63
CA ILE A 175 13.80 -0.07 8.49
C ILE A 175 14.17 -1.15 9.53
N CYS A 176 13.19 -1.87 10.08
CA CYS A 176 13.43 -2.95 11.04
C CYS A 176 14.08 -4.18 10.39
N LYS A 177 13.60 -4.60 9.21
CA LYS A 177 14.10 -5.76 8.46
C LYS A 177 15.51 -5.56 7.88
N ARG A 178 15.96 -4.32 7.68
CA ARG A 178 17.33 -3.96 7.24
C ARG A 178 18.46 -4.45 8.13
N ARG A 179 18.19 -4.96 9.34
CA ARG A 179 19.23 -5.53 10.22
C ARG A 179 19.87 -6.82 9.67
N GLY A 180 19.40 -7.40 8.56
CA GLY A 180 19.90 -8.68 8.05
C GLY A 180 20.25 -8.81 6.56
N ASN A 181 19.61 -8.09 5.63
CA ASN A 181 19.70 -8.40 4.19
C ASN A 181 19.79 -7.17 3.26
N ASN A 182 20.38 -7.36 2.08
CA ASN A 182 20.53 -6.40 0.98
C ASN A 182 19.17 -6.21 0.28
N TYR A 183 18.45 -5.12 0.56
CA TYR A 183 17.12 -4.83 -0.02
C TYR A 183 17.18 -3.68 -1.02
N ASP A 184 16.25 -3.71 -1.99
CA ASP A 184 16.09 -2.69 -3.02
C ASP A 184 15.56 -1.37 -2.41
N LEU A 185 16.26 -0.27 -2.68
CA LEU A 185 15.89 1.07 -2.21
C LEU A 185 14.79 1.70 -3.06
N SER A 186 14.55 1.18 -4.27
CA SER A 186 13.58 1.71 -5.22
C SER A 186 12.15 1.71 -4.69
N GLU A 187 11.75 0.66 -3.94
CA GLU A 187 10.41 0.54 -3.36
C GLU A 187 10.13 1.65 -2.32
N ILE A 188 11.14 2.04 -1.53
CA ILE A 188 10.98 3.10 -0.52
C ILE A 188 10.77 4.44 -1.20
N ASP A 189 11.48 4.71 -2.28
CA ASP A 189 11.32 5.94 -3.05
C ASP A 189 9.91 6.01 -3.67
N GLU A 190 9.39 4.91 -4.21
CA GLU A 190 8.03 4.84 -4.74
C GLU A 190 6.95 5.07 -3.66
N PHE A 191 7.06 4.40 -2.50
CA PHE A 191 6.12 4.62 -1.39
C PHE A 191 6.21 6.04 -0.84
N SER A 192 7.39 6.67 -0.91
CA SER A 192 7.57 8.06 -0.53
C SER A 192 6.83 9.01 -1.48
N GLU A 193 6.81 8.73 -2.79
CA GLU A 193 6.07 9.55 -3.76
C GLU A 193 4.56 9.45 -3.52
N LYS A 194 4.05 8.23 -3.30
CA LYS A 194 2.65 7.98 -2.93
C LYS A 194 2.29 8.72 -1.65
N GLN A 195 3.10 8.60 -0.60
CA GLN A 195 2.90 9.34 0.64
C GLN A 195 2.85 10.86 0.42
N VAL A 196 3.77 11.42 -0.39
CA VAL A 196 3.81 12.85 -0.71
C VAL A 196 2.52 13.28 -1.42
N LYS A 197 2.02 12.49 -2.38
CA LYS A 197 0.74 12.78 -3.05
C LYS A 197 -0.41 12.77 -2.05
N ALA A 198 -0.51 11.76 -1.18
CA ALA A 198 -1.56 11.71 -0.14
C ALA A 198 -1.48 12.92 0.80
N LEU A 199 -0.27 13.33 1.20
CA LEU A 199 -0.06 14.53 2.03
C LEU A 199 -0.49 15.82 1.32
N GLN A 200 -0.20 15.97 0.02
CA GLN A 200 -0.64 17.12 -0.78
C GLN A 200 -2.17 17.19 -0.91
N TYR A 201 -2.84 16.05 -0.99
CA TYR A 201 -4.30 16.01 -0.96
C TYR A 201 -4.84 16.36 0.43
N LEU A 202 -4.27 15.78 1.48
CA LEU A 202 -4.67 16.07 2.85
C LEU A 202 -4.47 17.54 3.21
N GLU A 203 -3.40 18.19 2.74
CA GLU A 203 -3.15 19.62 2.91
C GLU A 203 -4.30 20.48 2.35
N LYS A 204 -4.95 20.05 1.27
CA LYS A 204 -6.09 20.74 0.66
C LYS A 204 -7.40 20.49 1.40
N ILE A 205 -7.59 19.29 1.93
CA ILE A 205 -8.84 18.85 2.58
C ILE A 205 -8.87 19.27 4.05
N ASN A 206 -7.82 18.91 4.80
CA ASN A 206 -7.66 19.16 6.22
C ASN A 206 -6.20 19.57 6.55
N PRO A 207 -5.89 20.88 6.47
CA PRO A 207 -4.56 21.40 6.79
C PRO A 207 -4.08 21.07 8.21
N VAL A 208 -5.01 20.99 9.18
CA VAL A 208 -4.68 20.70 10.58
C VAL A 208 -4.17 19.26 10.70
N LYS A 209 -4.91 18.30 10.14
CA LYS A 209 -4.51 16.88 10.17
C LYS A 209 -3.23 16.63 9.37
N TYR A 210 -3.03 17.36 8.28
CA TYR A 210 -1.78 17.36 7.53
C TYR A 210 -0.58 17.81 8.39
N ILE A 211 -0.68 18.92 9.12
CA ILE A 211 0.41 19.38 10.00
C ILE A 211 0.71 18.34 11.08
N GLU A 212 -0.31 17.75 11.68
CA GLU A 212 -0.17 16.67 12.67
C GLU A 212 0.63 15.49 12.10
N LEU A 213 0.19 14.91 10.96
CA LEU A 213 0.85 13.76 10.34
C LEU A 213 2.25 14.10 9.82
N LYS A 214 2.45 15.29 9.27
CA LYS A 214 3.77 15.75 8.81
C LYS A 214 4.75 15.87 9.97
N SER A 215 4.30 16.38 11.13
CA SER A 215 5.13 16.47 12.33
C SER A 215 5.49 15.10 12.89
N LYS A 216 4.52 14.16 12.90
CA LYS A 216 4.75 12.77 13.30
C LYS A 216 5.79 12.10 12.39
N ASN A 217 5.65 12.23 11.07
CA ASN A 217 6.61 11.70 10.10
C ASN A 217 8.01 12.32 10.26
N TYR A 218 8.10 13.60 10.59
CA TYR A 218 9.36 14.27 10.85
C TYR A 218 10.04 13.73 12.11
N ASN A 219 9.28 13.55 13.19
CA ASN A 219 9.80 13.00 14.45
C ASN A 219 10.28 11.55 14.27
N GLU A 220 9.51 10.70 13.59
CA GLU A 220 9.90 9.30 13.30
C GLU A 220 11.18 9.24 12.44
N LYS A 221 11.32 10.14 11.45
CA LYS A 221 12.57 10.25 10.67
C LYS A 221 13.75 10.72 11.51
N ASN A 222 13.55 11.65 12.44
CA ASN A 222 14.61 12.12 13.34
C ASN A 222 15.01 11.05 14.36
N ASP A 223 14.06 10.27 14.87
CA ASP A 223 14.33 9.14 15.74
C ASP A 223 15.14 8.08 14.98
N SER A 224 14.75 7.77 13.74
CA SER A 224 15.57 6.91 12.88
C SER A 224 16.97 7.49 12.62
N TYR A 225 17.11 8.81 12.45
CA TYR A 225 18.41 9.46 12.27
C TYR A 225 19.27 9.36 13.52
N SER A 226 18.73 9.64 14.70
CA SER A 226 19.47 9.59 15.96
C SER A 226 19.99 8.18 16.26
N VAL A 227 19.18 7.16 15.98
CA VAL A 227 19.58 5.74 16.06
C VAL A 227 20.70 5.44 15.07
N ARG A 228 20.58 5.83 13.80
CA ARG A 228 21.63 5.60 12.78
C ARG A 228 22.94 6.31 13.14
N LYS A 229 22.86 7.54 13.64
CA LYS A 229 24.01 8.32 14.10
C LYS A 229 24.71 7.64 15.28
N SER A 230 23.95 7.18 16.28
CA SER A 230 24.48 6.41 17.41
C SER A 230 25.18 5.12 16.95
N GLU A 231 24.60 4.38 16.01
CA GLU A 231 25.23 3.19 15.44
C GLU A 231 26.53 3.51 14.69
N LEU A 232 26.56 4.61 13.93
CA LEU A 232 27.76 5.06 13.21
C LEU A 232 28.85 5.53 14.19
N ASP A 233 28.49 6.25 15.24
CA ASP A 233 29.44 6.74 16.26
C ASP A 233 30.02 5.56 17.08
N ASN A 234 29.19 4.56 17.39
CA ASN A 234 29.66 3.30 17.99
C ASN A 234 30.62 2.54 17.07
N TYR A 235 30.31 2.47 15.76
CA TYR A 235 31.21 1.86 14.78
C TYR A 235 32.53 2.63 14.64
N LYS A 236 32.49 3.97 14.54
CA LYS A 236 33.67 4.84 14.54
C LYS A 236 34.56 4.58 15.74
N THR A 237 33.96 4.51 16.93
CA THR A 237 34.67 4.22 18.18
C THR A 237 35.31 2.83 18.16
N THR A 238 34.59 1.82 17.64
CA THR A 238 35.08 0.43 17.51
C THR A 238 36.22 0.30 16.50
N VAL A 239 36.11 0.96 15.34
CA VAL A 239 37.18 0.98 14.32
C VAL A 239 38.40 1.72 14.84
N PHE A 240 38.19 2.89 15.45
CA PHE A 240 39.26 3.69 16.02
C PHE A 240 40.02 2.92 17.09
N THR A 241 39.33 2.31 18.06
CA THR A 241 39.96 1.49 19.11
C THR A 241 40.69 0.26 18.54
N LYS A 242 40.13 -0.40 17.52
CA LYS A 242 40.79 -1.54 16.85
C LYS A 242 42.06 -1.13 16.09
N LEU A 243 42.03 0.02 15.41
CA LEU A 243 43.18 0.57 14.71
C LEU A 243 44.25 1.08 15.70
N PHE A 244 43.85 1.78 16.77
CA PHE A 244 44.74 2.23 17.83
C PHE A 244 45.37 1.09 18.65
N GLY A 245 44.63 0.02 18.92
CA GLY A 245 45.17 -1.16 19.61
C GLY A 245 46.31 -1.81 18.81
N LYS A 246 46.13 -1.95 17.49
CA LYS A 246 47.20 -2.44 16.60
C LYS A 246 48.33 -1.43 16.45
N SER A 247 47.98 -0.14 16.46
CA SER A 247 48.93 0.97 16.37
C SER A 247 49.97 0.96 17.47
N ILE A 248 49.53 0.88 18.73
CA ILE A 248 50.42 0.96 19.89
C ILE A 248 51.51 -0.12 19.78
N ILE A 249 51.15 -1.31 19.32
CA ILE A 249 52.09 -2.41 19.08
C ILE A 249 53.13 -2.02 18.01
N VAL A 250 52.69 -1.45 16.87
CA VAL A 250 53.61 -1.01 15.81
C VAL A 250 54.52 0.11 16.28
N THR A 251 54.00 1.08 17.03
CA THR A 251 54.80 2.20 17.57
C THR A 251 55.84 1.71 18.56
N ILE A 252 55.48 0.77 19.46
CA ILE A 252 56.43 0.16 20.40
C ILE A 252 57.52 -0.61 19.63
N ILE A 253 57.15 -1.40 18.63
CA ILE A 253 58.12 -2.12 17.78
C ILE A 253 59.04 -1.14 17.04
N GLY A 254 58.49 -0.05 16.49
CA GLY A 254 59.26 0.98 15.80
C GLY A 254 60.25 1.69 16.72
N ILE A 255 59.83 2.04 17.93
CA ILE A 255 60.70 2.66 18.95
C ILE A 255 61.82 1.69 19.35
N LEU A 256 61.51 0.41 19.59
CA LEU A 256 62.50 -0.61 19.91
C LEU A 256 63.52 -0.78 18.77
N PHE A 257 63.05 -0.83 17.53
CA PHE A 257 63.90 -0.95 16.36
C PHE A 257 64.82 0.27 16.20
N LEU A 258 64.28 1.49 16.33
CA LEU A 258 65.06 2.72 16.28
C LEU A 258 66.12 2.77 17.39
N SER A 259 65.77 2.35 18.61
CA SER A 259 66.70 2.29 19.75
C SER A 259 67.86 1.33 19.50
N ILE A 260 67.57 0.18 18.87
CA ILE A 260 68.59 -0.78 18.44
C ILE A 260 69.50 -0.13 17.39
N THR A 261 68.95 0.50 16.35
CA THR A 261 69.76 1.12 15.29
C THR A 261 70.62 2.28 15.77
N ALA A 262 70.12 3.09 16.71
CA ALA A 262 70.89 4.18 17.33
C ALA A 262 72.10 3.64 18.11
N SER A 263 72.00 2.46 18.73
CA SER A 263 73.09 1.83 19.48
C SER A 263 74.24 1.35 18.58
N PHE A 264 73.99 1.12 17.29
CA PHE A 264 75.02 0.65 16.35
C PHE A 264 75.83 1.76 15.67
N ASN A 265 75.39 3.01 15.76
CA ASN A 265 76.04 4.12 15.08
C ASN A 265 76.97 4.88 16.05
N LYS A 266 78.29 4.64 15.99
CA LYS A 266 79.30 5.22 16.90
C LYS A 266 79.56 6.74 16.71
N GLY A 267 78.77 7.43 15.89
CA GLY A 267 78.86 8.88 15.67
C GLY A 267 77.99 9.66 16.66
N GLU A 268 78.41 10.86 17.06
CA GLU A 268 77.69 11.76 17.97
C GLU A 268 76.25 12.00 17.49
N PHE A 269 75.29 11.28 18.07
CA PHE A 269 73.90 11.36 17.69
C PHE A 269 73.23 12.57 18.34
N ASN A 270 72.77 13.52 17.53
CA ASN A 270 72.11 14.72 18.02
C ASN A 270 70.69 14.40 18.50
N SER A 271 70.48 14.41 19.82
CA SER A 271 69.19 14.12 20.46
C SER A 271 68.03 14.98 19.94
N THR A 272 68.31 16.22 19.50
CA THR A 272 67.29 17.12 18.96
C THR A 272 66.70 16.61 17.65
N MET A 273 67.52 16.11 16.72
CA MET A 273 67.08 15.52 15.45
C MET A 273 66.17 14.31 15.67
N PHE A 274 66.49 13.49 16.67
CA PHE A 274 65.69 12.30 17.00
C PHE A 274 64.30 12.67 17.53
N ILE A 275 64.22 13.65 18.43
CA ILE A 275 62.95 14.14 18.95
C ILE A 275 62.10 14.72 17.81
N SER A 276 62.68 15.53 16.93
CA SER A 276 61.98 16.07 15.76
C SER A 276 61.45 14.96 14.85
N PHE A 277 62.24 13.91 14.61
CA PHE A 277 61.80 12.76 13.81
C PHE A 277 60.63 12.01 14.46
N LEU A 278 60.67 11.77 15.77
CA LEU A 278 59.56 11.13 16.50
C LEU A 278 58.28 11.95 16.43
N ILE A 279 58.37 13.28 16.54
CA ILE A 279 57.21 14.17 16.41
C ILE A 279 56.62 14.08 15.01
N ILE A 280 57.44 14.22 13.97
CA ILE A 280 56.98 14.15 12.57
C ILE A 280 56.36 12.78 12.29
N PHE A 281 57.02 11.71 12.71
CA PHE A 281 56.50 10.35 12.55
C PHE A 281 55.15 10.18 13.24
N SER A 282 55.01 10.64 14.48
CA SER A 282 53.74 10.59 15.23
C SER A 282 52.61 11.36 14.51
N VAL A 283 52.90 12.54 13.98
CA VAL A 283 51.92 13.35 13.23
C VAL A 283 51.49 12.65 11.94
N VAL A 284 52.44 12.21 11.11
CA VAL A 284 52.16 11.48 9.86
C VAL A 284 51.35 10.22 10.17
N TYR A 285 51.71 9.53 11.25
CA TYR A 285 51.05 8.34 11.70
C TYR A 285 49.58 8.58 12.11
N LEU A 286 49.31 9.64 12.88
CA LEU A 286 47.94 10.06 13.23
C LEU A 286 47.11 10.41 11.98
N ILE A 287 47.72 11.06 10.98
CA ILE A 287 47.05 11.36 9.70
C ILE A 287 46.66 10.08 8.98
N VAL A 288 47.57 9.10 8.88
CA VAL A 288 47.28 7.80 8.25
C VAL A 288 46.18 7.05 8.99
N LEU A 289 46.19 7.03 10.32
CA LEU A 289 45.12 6.42 11.12
C LEU A 289 43.77 7.10 10.87
N ASN A 290 43.74 8.42 10.78
CA ASN A 290 42.52 9.16 10.50
C ASN A 290 41.97 8.83 9.10
N LEU A 291 42.83 8.74 8.09
CA LEU A 291 42.44 8.36 6.72
C LEU A 291 41.88 6.93 6.66
N LEU A 292 42.51 5.97 7.35
CA LEU A 292 42.05 4.58 7.41
C LEU A 292 40.72 4.45 8.15
N SER A 293 40.56 5.19 9.26
CA SER A 293 39.31 5.27 10.00
C SER A 293 38.20 5.82 9.10
N HIS A 294 38.45 6.96 8.44
CA HIS A 294 37.49 7.61 7.53
C HIS A 294 37.08 6.69 6.36
N SER A 295 38.03 6.00 5.74
CA SER A 295 37.75 5.05 4.65
C SER A 295 36.88 3.88 5.13
N SER A 296 37.18 3.34 6.31
CA SER A 296 36.41 2.23 6.90
C SER A 296 35.01 2.67 7.29
N THR A 297 34.86 3.88 7.85
CA THR A 297 33.55 4.43 8.23
C THR A 297 32.71 4.76 7.01
N ALA A 298 33.31 5.30 5.95
CA ALA A 298 32.61 5.56 4.69
C ALA A 298 32.14 4.26 4.03
N LYS A 299 32.96 3.20 4.07
CA LYS A 299 32.55 1.87 3.59
C LYS A 299 31.40 1.30 4.41
N PHE A 300 31.49 1.35 5.74
CA PHE A 300 30.40 0.89 6.61
C PHE A 300 29.11 1.69 6.41
N GLU A 301 29.20 3.00 6.27
CA GLU A 301 28.06 3.87 6.00
C GLU A 301 27.38 3.46 4.68
N LYS A 302 28.19 3.27 3.63
CA LYS A 302 27.69 2.81 2.32
C LYS A 302 27.07 1.42 2.39
N ASP A 303 27.74 0.46 3.04
CA ASP A 303 27.29 -0.94 3.12
C ASP A 303 26.02 -1.06 3.98
N LYS A 304 25.88 -0.24 5.04
CA LYS A 304 24.78 -0.34 6.01
C LYS A 304 23.60 0.58 5.71
N PHE A 305 23.84 1.76 5.14
CA PHE A 305 22.80 2.79 4.91
C PHE A 305 22.60 3.13 3.43
N GLY A 306 23.37 2.55 2.51
CA GLY A 306 23.32 2.81 1.08
C GLY A 306 24.00 4.13 0.68
N ASN A 307 23.73 4.61 -0.53
CA ASN A 307 24.26 5.90 -1.02
C ASN A 307 23.55 7.13 -0.41
N ASN A 308 22.67 6.95 0.58
CA ASN A 308 21.99 8.05 1.21
C ASN A 308 22.96 8.77 2.14
N ILE A 309 23.45 9.89 1.62
CA ILE A 309 24.30 10.88 2.24
C ILE A 309 23.58 11.41 3.48
N ILE A 310 23.79 10.78 4.64
CA ILE A 310 23.29 11.26 5.93
C ILE A 310 24.14 12.45 6.42
N PHE A 311 25.23 12.79 5.72
CA PHE A 311 26.19 13.83 6.11
C PHE A 311 26.70 14.69 4.94
N LYS A 312 25.81 15.33 4.18
CA LYS A 312 26.15 16.57 3.46
C LYS A 312 25.59 17.75 4.22
#